data_AF-A0A1D4PQV8-F1
#
_entry.id   AF-A0A1D4PQV8-F1
#
_cell.length_a   1.000
_cell.length_b   1.000
_cell.length_c   1.000
_cell.angle_alpha   90.00
_cell.angle_beta   90.00
_cell.angle_gamma   90.00
#
_symmetry.space_group_name_H-M   'P 1'
#
loop_
_entity.id
_entity.type
_entity.pdbx_description
1 polymer ?
#
loop_
_entity_poly.entity_id
_entity_poly.type
_entity_poly.pdbx_seq_one_letter_code
_entity_poly.pdbx_strand_id
1 'polypeptide(L)' 'MNINPEFDKGYFIATILNVFFLIGLFFINSWGNIYILIPYVIVMGLNAVYLVVKAIKINENKSKI' A
#
# COMPACT_ATOMS: atom_id res chain seq x y z
N MET A 1 8.00 -15.18 17.61
CA MET A 1 7.05 -14.19 17.05
C MET A 1 6.14 -14.97 16.10
N ASN A 2 4.89 -15.23 16.49
CA ASN A 2 3.96 -16.03 15.70
C ASN A 2 3.51 -15.18 14.51
N ILE A 3 4.07 -15.44 13.33
CA ILE A 3 3.78 -14.67 12.13
C ILE A 3 2.43 -15.19 11.64
N ASN A 4 1.36 -14.43 11.88
CA ASN A 4 0.06 -14.75 11.31
C ASN A 4 0.24 -14.95 9.80
N PRO A 5 -0.01 -16.14 9.24
CA PRO A 5 0.23 -16.41 7.82
C PRO A 5 -0.60 -15.52 6.89
N GLU A 6 -1.63 -14.90 7.45
CA GLU A 6 -2.51 -13.93 6.81
C GLU A 6 -1.80 -12.64 6.40
N PHE A 7 -0.86 -12.14 7.20
CA PHE A 7 -0.04 -10.97 6.87
C PHE A 7 1.31 -11.43 6.36
N ASP A 8 1.33 -11.96 5.14
CA ASP A 8 2.58 -12.37 4.51
C ASP A 8 3.56 -11.20 4.32
N LYS A 9 4.82 -11.54 4.03
CA LYS A 9 5.89 -10.55 3.79
C LYS A 9 5.52 -9.52 2.74
N GLY A 10 4.72 -9.90 1.73
CA GLY A 10 4.28 -9.01 0.66
C GLY A 10 3.33 -7.92 1.15
N TYR A 11 2.38 -8.25 2.03
CA TYR A 11 1.49 -7.26 2.65
C TYR A 11 2.28 -6.26 3.52
N PHE A 12 3.26 -6.76 4.28
CA PHE A 12 4.11 -5.91 5.12
C PHE A 12 4.95 -4.93 4.28
N ILE A 13 5.59 -5.43 3.22
CA ILE A 13 6.37 -4.59 2.28
C ILE A 13 5.47 -3.55 1.61
N ALA A 14 4.29 -3.95 1.12
CA ALA A 14 3.34 -3.03 0.50
C ALA A 14 2.88 -1.93 1.47
N THR A 15 2.70 -2.27 2.75
CA THR A 15 2.32 -1.30 3.80
C THR A 15 3.42 -0.27 4.01
N ILE A 16 4.66 -0.73 4.19
CA ILE A 16 5.83 0.15 4.34
C ILE A 16 5.99 1.04 3.10
N LEU A 17 5.89 0.46 1.91
CA LEU A 17 5.96 1.18 0.64
C LEU A 17 4.87 2.26 0.55
N ASN A 18 3.66 1.97 1.04
CA ASN A 18 2.57 2.95 1.05
C ASN A 18 2.84 4.13 2.01
N VAL A 19 3.49 3.88 3.15
CA VAL A 19 3.95 4.96 4.05
C VAL A 19 5.01 5.82 3.36
N PHE A 20 5.97 5.20 2.66
CA PHE A 20 6.93 5.94 1.84
C PHE A 20 6.25 6.73 0.72
N PHE A 21 5.18 6.21 0.11
CA PHE A 21 4.41 6.94 -0.89
C PHE A 21 3.74 8.20 -0.30
N LEU A 22 3.21 8.12 0.92
CA LEU A 22 2.61 9.29 1.57
C LEU A 22 3.66 10.37 1.88
N ILE A 23 4.82 9.96 2.38
CA ILE A 23 5.93 10.88 2.68
C ILE A 23 6.47 11.50 1.38
N GLY A 24 6.72 10.69 0.36
CA GLY A 24 7.25 11.17 -0.91
C GLY A 24 6.26 12.04 -1.70
N LEU A 25 4.94 11.83 -1.54
CA LEU A 25 3.92 12.70 -2.14
C LEU A 25 4.10 14.17 -1.71
N PHE A 26 4.43 14.40 -0.43
CA PHE A 26 4.68 15.75 0.08
C PHE A 26 5.84 16.43 -0.67
N PHE A 27 6.95 15.71 -0.87
CA PHE A 27 8.11 16.22 -1.59
C PHE A 27 7.82 16.43 -3.08
N ILE A 28 7.16 15.47 -3.73
CA ILE A 28 6.86 15.53 -5.17
C ILE A 28 5.86 16.63 -5.48
N ASN A 29 4.86 16.84 -4.61
CA ASN A 29 3.90 17.92 -4.76
C ASN A 29 4.59 19.30 -4.66
N SER A 30 5.61 19.42 -3.81
CA SER A 30 6.42 20.65 -3.68
C SER A 30 7.22 20.98 -4.95
N TRP A 31 7.61 19.96 -5.73
CA TRP A 31 8.36 20.17 -6.98
C TRP A 31 7.53 20.71 -8.14
N GLY A 32 6.19 20.72 -8.03
CA GLY A 32 5.29 21.27 -9.05
C GLY A 32 5.34 20.55 -10.40
N ASN A 33 5.97 19.38 -10.48
CA ASN A 33 6.14 18.65 -11.73
C ASN A 33 5.03 17.61 -11.93
N ILE A 34 4.03 17.97 -12.73
CA ILE A 34 2.86 17.14 -13.01
C ILE A 34 3.23 15.81 -13.68
N TYR A 35 4.29 15.78 -14.50
CA TYR A 35 4.75 14.57 -15.19
C TYR A 35 5.36 13.55 -14.24
N ILE A 36 5.79 13.98 -13.05
CA ILE A 36 6.25 13.09 -11.97
C ILE A 36 5.08 12.76 -11.04
N LEU A 37 4.22 13.73 -10.74
CA LEU A 37 3.08 13.56 -9.82
C LEU A 37 2.09 12.52 -10.32
N ILE A 38 1.69 12.56 -11.59
CA ILE A 38 0.71 11.62 -12.15
C ILE A 38 1.16 10.16 -12.03
N PRO A 39 2.32 9.75 -12.57
CA PRO A 39 2.76 8.36 -12.46
C PRO A 39 2.99 7.94 -11.01
N TYR A 40 3.43 8.86 -10.15
CA TYR A 40 3.59 8.58 -8.72
C TYR A 40 2.27 8.21 -8.04
N VAL A 41 1.23 9.02 -8.25
CA VAL A 41 -0.11 8.78 -7.68
C VAL A 41 -0.71 7.48 -8.24
N ILE A 42 -0.47 7.14 -9.51
CA ILE A 42 -0.92 5.88 -10.09
C ILE A 42 -0.30 4.68 -9.36
N VAL A 43 1.02 4.66 -9.20
CA VAL A 43 1.72 3.55 -8.52
C VAL A 43 1.29 3.45 -7.06
N MET A 44 1.15 4.59 -6.38
CA MET A 44 0.63 4.65 -5.01
C MET A 44 -0.79 4.07 -4.93
N GLY A 45 -1.68 4.45 -5.84
CA GLY A 45 -3.05 3.95 -5.91
C GLY A 45 -3.10 2.43 -6.11
N LEU A 46 -2.31 1.89 -7.03
CA LEU A 46 -2.22 0.44 -7.26
C LEU A 46 -1.75 -0.32 -6.00
N ASN A 47 -0.74 0.21 -5.30
CA ASN A 47 -0.24 -0.39 -4.07
C ASN A 47 -1.27 -0.34 -2.93
N ALA A 48 -2.02 0.76 -2.82
CA ALA A 48 -3.10 0.90 -1.84
C ALA A 48 -4.27 -0.07 -2.14
N VAL A 49 -4.66 -0.23 -3.40
CA VAL A 49 -5.70 -1.20 -3.81
C VAL A 49 -5.27 -2.62 -3.47
N TYR A 50 -4.00 -2.98 -3.72
CA TYR A 50 -3.46 -4.29 -3.33
C TYR A 50 -3.60 -4.55 -1.83
N LEU A 51 -3.25 -3.55 -1.00
CA LEU A 51 -3.39 -3.66 0.46
C LEU A 51 -4.86 -3.86 0.87
N VAL A 52 -5.78 -3.08 0.31
CA VAL A 52 -7.21 -3.17 0.65
C VAL A 52 -7.77 -4.53 0.26
N VAL A 53 -7.54 -5.00 -0.96
CA VAL A 53 -8.00 -6.32 -1.44
C VAL A 53 -7.48 -7.44 -0.53
N LYS A 54 -6.21 -7.36 -0.15
CA LYS A 54 -5.58 -8.36 0.71
C LYS A 54 -6.12 -8.32 2.14
N ALA A 55 -6.32 -7.13 2.69
CA ALA A 55 -6.94 -6.95 4.01
C ALA A 55 -8.37 -7.49 4.05
N ILE A 56 -9.16 -7.25 3.01
CA ILE A 56 -10.53 -7.81 2.88
C ILE A 56 -10.47 -9.33 2.86
N LYS A 57 -9.60 -9.93 2.03
CA LYS A 57 -9.48 -11.39 1.92
C LYS A 57 -9.07 -12.04 3.26
N ILE A 58 -8.19 -11.40 4.02
CA ILE A 58 -7.83 -11.85 5.38
C ILE A 58 -9.05 -11.81 6.30
N ASN A 59 -9.81 -10.71 6.28
CA ASN A 59 -11.00 -10.54 7.12
C ASN A 59 -12.10 -11.55 6.77
N GLU A 60 -12.33 -11.81 5.49
CA GLU A 60 -13.27 -12.84 5.01
C GLU A 60 -12.85 -14.25 5.46
N ASN A 61 -11.55 -14.57 5.40
CA ASN A 61 -11.04 -15.86 5.87
C ASN A 61 -11.24 -16.01 7.39
N LYS A 62 -10.98 -14.95 8.17
CA LYS A 62 -11.26 -14.96 9.62
C LYS A 62 -12.74 -15.14 9.95
N SER A 63 -13.63 -14.55 9.15
CA SER A 63 -15.08 -14.64 9.38
C SER A 63 -15.67 -16.02 9.06
N LYS A 64 -14.94 -16.89 8.35
CA LYS A 64 -15.41 -18.24 7.97
C LYS A 64 -14.93 -19.35 8.92
N ILE A 65 -14.11 -19.01 9.92
CA ILE A 65 -13.57 -19.91 10.95
C ILE A 65 -14.35 -19.67 12.25
#